data_AF-A0A0A8EZ98-F1
#
_entry.id   AF-A0A0A8EZ98-F1
#
_cell.length_a   1.000
_cell.length_b   1.000
_cell.length_c   1.000
_cell.angle_alpha   90.00
_cell.angle_beta   90.00
_cell.angle_gamma   90.00
#
_symmetry.space_group_name_H-M   'P 1'
#
loop_
_entity.id
_entity.type
_entity.pdbx_description
1 polymer ?
#
loop_
_entity_poly.entity_id
_entity_poly.type
_entity_poly.pdbx_seq_one_letter_code
_entity_poly.pdbx_strand_id
1 'polypeptide(L)'
;MKSEAPSSCLGVTASLERLPAIGERTTLTVAVTAQTDVKRAGLSLQLPPALRIVGRNPALTTPTTDLFGQRTSRTLTLTPGTRTLQLEVKAVAAGPAQIQADISDIDRPDPRRAGHASVELTIGKAKGSTATGMSVTKADATPAGGPTAHERPARPGAAAPAAPSTPPQAAAPGKPYAPVCVSGTLRNRFQSSEGGSWNRKADRDLPVSNANVTLWGRATAGGSTQKLATGLTGNGDGTFKLCYMPSTSVTSQVWAEFQTQAGSMWSVVDGYNRRYSTTSNALSNVSGNKSLGTVYANSGQSRAWHAFDTLNKLWWDRGSTSTCWTSNERDGRCSPITVQWYPGSQDGTYWTNRDDKVHLADNDPDSGHTTVHEAGHSLMGKLYNGWWPYVTNCSPHYVNRTSSTTCGWTEGFADAVAFHTFKDTVMTWGNGSSMSLANDRTTRGIDWGDACEARVATALVDLWSQVDGGWTKSNTMMSRERQSTFREYFLTDRPAYGLDSGAKARNILYNHTIQY
;
A
#
# COMPACT_ATOMS: atom_id res chain seq x y z
N MET A 1 19.45 -0.85 5.94
CA MET A 1 19.47 0.55 6.42
C MET A 1 18.79 0.61 7.79
N LYS A 2 18.86 1.73 8.51
CA LYS A 2 17.90 2.07 9.57
C LYS A 2 16.71 2.76 8.88
N SER A 3 15.48 2.57 9.37
CA SER A 3 14.22 3.17 8.89
C SER A 3 14.37 4.50 8.14
N GLU A 4 13.77 4.60 6.95
CA GLU A 4 13.74 5.81 6.09
C GLU A 4 12.93 6.95 6.71
N ALA A 5 11.96 6.64 7.58
CA ALA A 5 11.26 7.67 8.34
C ALA A 5 12.23 8.43 9.28
N PRO A 6 12.36 9.77 9.17
CA PRO A 6 13.28 10.52 10.00
C PRO A 6 12.80 10.57 11.46
N SER A 7 13.74 10.61 12.41
CA SER A 7 13.41 10.72 13.84
C SER A 7 12.50 11.92 14.11
N SER A 8 11.38 11.67 14.79
CA SER A 8 10.38 12.69 15.09
C SER A 8 10.51 13.26 16.50
N CYS A 9 10.29 14.57 16.63
CA CYS A 9 10.17 15.25 17.90
C CYS A 9 8.77 15.11 18.51
N LEU A 10 7.81 14.52 17.79
CA LEU A 10 6.47 14.17 18.26
C LEU A 10 6.29 12.66 18.25
N GLY A 11 5.78 12.11 19.35
CA GLY A 11 5.39 10.72 19.48
C GLY A 11 3.95 10.60 19.94
N VAL A 12 3.31 9.50 19.60
CA VAL A 12 2.02 9.11 20.16
C VAL A 12 2.06 7.62 20.47
N THR A 13 1.38 7.22 21.55
CA THR A 13 1.09 5.82 21.85
C THR A 13 -0.39 5.70 22.17
N ALA A 14 -0.95 4.53 21.91
CA ALA A 14 -2.34 4.22 22.18
C ALA A 14 -2.45 2.84 22.83
N SER A 15 -3.34 2.69 23.81
CA SER A 15 -3.59 1.42 24.47
C SER A 15 -5.01 1.32 25.01
N LEU A 16 -5.55 0.11 25.03
CA LEU A 16 -6.81 -0.21 25.69
C LEU A 16 -6.51 -0.76 27.08
N GLU A 17 -7.23 -0.29 28.09
CA GLU A 17 -7.12 -0.80 29.46
C GLU A 17 -7.43 -2.30 29.53
N ARG A 18 -8.38 -2.75 28.70
CA ARG A 18 -8.72 -4.17 28.50
C ARG A 18 -9.30 -4.39 27.11
N LEU A 19 -9.27 -5.61 26.62
CA LEU A 19 -9.86 -5.97 25.34
C LEU A 19 -11.39 -6.16 25.46
N PRO A 20 -12.22 -5.36 24.76
CA PRO A 20 -13.67 -5.46 24.86
C PRO A 20 -14.22 -6.55 23.92
N ALA A 21 -15.20 -7.32 24.39
CA ALA A 21 -16.09 -8.10 23.51
C ALA A 21 -17.27 -7.25 23.04
N ILE A 22 -18.05 -7.71 22.05
CA ILE A 22 -19.26 -7.00 21.58
C ILE A 22 -20.13 -6.58 22.78
N GLY A 23 -20.51 -5.31 22.82
CA GLY A 23 -21.35 -4.72 23.85
C GLY A 23 -20.57 -4.14 25.04
N GLU A 24 -19.32 -4.57 25.26
CA GLU A 24 -18.50 -4.08 26.37
C GLU A 24 -17.83 -2.73 26.06
N ARG A 25 -17.55 -1.97 27.13
CA ARG A 25 -16.81 -0.71 27.09
C ARG A 25 -15.42 -0.86 27.69
N THR A 26 -14.45 -0.11 27.19
CA THR A 26 -13.11 0.01 27.77
C THR A 26 -12.58 1.42 27.59
N THR A 27 -11.56 1.78 28.38
CA THR A 27 -10.85 3.04 28.24
C THR A 27 -9.75 2.91 27.19
N LEU A 28 -9.79 3.75 26.17
CA LEU A 28 -8.66 4.01 25.28
C LEU A 28 -7.83 5.15 25.86
N THR A 29 -6.57 4.88 26.14
CA THR A 29 -5.57 5.85 26.57
C THR A 29 -4.68 6.21 25.40
N VAL A 30 -4.53 7.52 25.14
CA VAL A 30 -3.64 8.06 24.10
C VAL A 30 -2.64 8.99 24.78
N ALA A 31 -1.35 8.67 24.69
CA ALA A 31 -0.29 9.50 25.24
C ALA A 31 0.48 10.17 24.09
N VAL A 32 0.56 11.49 24.12
CA VAL A 32 1.30 12.30 23.14
C VAL A 32 2.56 12.83 23.81
N THR A 33 3.73 12.54 23.24
CA THR A 33 5.02 13.01 23.72
C THR A 33 5.58 14.06 22.77
N ALA A 34 6.09 15.16 23.30
CA ALA A 34 6.81 16.18 22.55
C ALA A 34 8.21 16.38 23.13
N GLN A 35 9.21 16.50 22.26
CA GLN A 35 10.60 16.83 22.65
C GLN A 35 10.89 18.34 22.53
N THR A 36 10.02 19.09 21.86
CA THR A 36 10.14 20.53 21.63
C THR A 36 8.76 21.18 21.69
N ASP A 37 8.71 22.50 21.75
CA ASP A 37 7.45 23.23 21.71
C ASP A 37 6.77 23.09 20.34
N VAL A 38 5.47 22.81 20.37
CA VAL A 38 4.59 22.77 19.20
C VAL A 38 3.33 23.55 19.52
N LYS A 39 3.19 24.73 18.90
CA LYS A 39 2.08 25.65 19.21
C LYS A 39 0.72 25.07 18.87
N ARG A 40 0.64 24.36 17.72
CA ARG A 40 -0.59 23.74 17.20
C ARG A 40 -0.32 22.34 16.68
N ALA A 41 -0.23 21.39 17.60
CA ALA A 41 -0.21 19.97 17.27
C ALA A 41 -1.64 19.44 17.08
N GLY A 42 -1.91 18.77 15.97
CA GLY A 42 -3.20 18.17 15.65
C GLY A 42 -3.20 16.68 15.96
N LEU A 43 -3.95 16.27 16.99
CA LEU A 43 -4.23 14.87 17.32
C LEU A 43 -5.49 14.43 16.57
N SER A 44 -5.40 13.35 15.80
CA SER A 44 -6.51 12.68 15.13
C SER A 44 -6.66 11.26 15.66
N LEU A 45 -7.90 10.83 15.90
CA LEU A 45 -8.24 9.46 16.30
C LEU A 45 -9.24 8.88 15.31
N GLN A 46 -8.90 7.71 14.78
CA GLN A 46 -9.77 6.88 13.95
C GLN A 46 -10.10 5.59 14.68
N LEU A 47 -11.38 5.30 14.81
CA LEU A 47 -11.88 4.00 15.23
C LEU A 47 -12.53 3.30 14.03
N PRO A 48 -12.37 1.98 13.87
CA PRO A 48 -12.97 1.23 12.78
C PRO A 48 -14.49 1.07 13.00
N PRO A 49 -15.27 0.61 12.01
CA PRO A 49 -16.72 0.42 12.14
C PRO A 49 -17.14 -0.47 13.32
N ALA A 50 -16.27 -1.40 13.73
CA ALA A 50 -16.49 -2.33 14.83
C ALA A 50 -16.36 -1.70 16.23
N LEU A 51 -15.87 -0.45 16.33
CA LEU A 51 -15.72 0.29 17.58
C LEU A 51 -16.43 1.65 17.51
N ARG A 52 -16.86 2.15 18.67
CA ARG A 52 -17.51 3.45 18.83
C ARG A 52 -17.05 4.15 20.09
N ILE A 53 -16.72 5.43 19.99
CA ILE A 53 -16.53 6.34 21.12
C ILE A 53 -17.86 6.49 21.84
N VAL A 54 -17.85 6.34 23.16
CA VAL A 54 -19.02 6.50 24.03
C VAL A 54 -18.81 7.72 24.92
N GLY A 55 -19.88 8.50 25.10
CA GLY A 55 -19.85 9.72 25.90
C GLY A 55 -19.27 10.91 25.15
N ARG A 56 -19.56 12.12 25.66
CA ARG A 56 -18.99 13.37 25.15
C ARG A 56 -17.70 13.64 25.90
N ASN A 57 -16.58 13.72 25.18
CA ASN A 57 -15.36 14.30 25.73
C ASN A 57 -15.25 15.76 25.25
N PRO A 58 -15.45 16.77 26.11
CA PRO A 58 -15.44 18.17 25.71
C PRO A 58 -14.06 18.64 25.21
N ALA A 59 -13.01 17.85 25.47
CA ALA A 59 -11.68 18.13 24.99
C ALA A 59 -11.47 17.74 23.51
N LEU A 60 -12.34 16.91 22.95
CA LEU A 60 -12.28 16.43 21.58
C LEU A 60 -13.41 17.04 20.73
N THR A 61 -13.21 17.15 19.43
CA THR A 61 -14.29 17.50 18.51
C THR A 61 -15.38 16.44 18.55
N THR A 62 -16.64 16.83 18.33
CA THR A 62 -17.76 15.87 18.23
C THR A 62 -17.41 14.76 17.24
N PRO A 63 -17.49 13.47 17.65
CA PRO A 63 -17.15 12.38 16.76
C PRO A 63 -18.05 12.36 15.51
N THR A 64 -17.44 12.16 14.34
CA THR A 64 -18.16 11.97 13.07
C THR A 64 -18.12 10.49 12.67
N THR A 65 -19.19 9.97 12.08
CA THR A 65 -19.30 8.55 11.72
C THR A 65 -19.62 8.39 10.24
N ASP A 66 -18.93 7.47 9.58
CA ASP A 66 -19.18 7.04 8.20
C ASP A 66 -18.84 5.55 8.01
N LEU A 67 -18.74 5.13 6.74
CA LEU A 67 -18.47 3.73 6.36
C LEU A 67 -17.08 3.22 6.81
N PHE A 68 -16.15 4.11 7.14
CA PHE A 68 -14.79 3.78 7.59
C PHE A 68 -14.69 3.77 9.12
N GLY A 69 -15.77 4.15 9.81
CA GLY A 69 -15.88 4.09 11.25
C GLY A 69 -16.15 5.45 11.86
N GLN A 70 -15.44 5.78 12.93
CA GLN A 70 -15.66 7.01 13.68
C GLN A 70 -14.38 7.80 13.85
N ARG A 71 -14.45 9.12 13.65
CA ARG A 71 -13.31 10.03 13.77
C ARG A 71 -13.57 11.11 14.80
N THR A 72 -12.51 11.48 15.51
CA THR A 72 -12.47 12.68 16.33
C THR A 72 -11.07 13.27 16.33
N SER A 73 -10.93 14.53 16.70
CA SER A 73 -9.66 15.24 16.66
C SER A 73 -9.56 16.29 17.76
N ARG A 74 -8.36 16.81 17.99
CA ARG A 74 -8.09 17.92 18.89
C ARG A 74 -6.82 18.66 18.48
N THR A 75 -6.84 19.98 18.55
CA THR A 75 -5.62 20.78 18.50
C THR A 75 -5.07 20.99 19.92
N LEU A 76 -3.77 20.79 20.08
CA LEU A 76 -3.01 20.82 21.32
C LEU A 76 -1.87 21.84 21.19
N THR A 77 -1.63 22.62 22.23
CA THR A 77 -0.35 23.32 22.41
C THR A 77 0.54 22.44 23.26
N LEU A 78 1.63 21.92 22.71
CA LEU A 78 2.55 21.00 23.38
C LEU A 78 3.82 21.72 23.80
N THR A 79 4.28 21.42 25.01
CA THR A 79 5.62 21.71 25.54
C THR A 79 6.35 20.38 25.74
N PRO A 80 7.68 20.38 25.91
CA PRO A 80 8.41 19.14 26.19
C PRO A 80 7.79 18.31 27.32
N GLY A 81 7.62 17.02 27.10
CA GLY A 81 6.97 16.08 28.02
C GLY A 81 5.85 15.26 27.38
N THR A 82 5.08 14.56 28.23
CA THR A 82 3.97 13.67 27.80
C THR A 82 2.64 14.20 28.29
N ARG A 83 1.62 14.18 27.42
CA ARG A 83 0.23 14.48 27.73
C ARG A 83 -0.67 13.30 27.42
N THR A 84 -1.52 12.94 28.36
CA THR A 84 -2.43 11.79 28.22
C THR A 84 -3.87 12.26 28.01
N LEU A 85 -4.57 11.56 27.11
CA LEU A 85 -5.99 11.69 26.86
C LEU A 85 -6.64 10.33 27.05
N GLN A 86 -7.82 10.31 27.68
CA GLN A 86 -8.62 9.10 27.82
C GLN A 86 -10.00 9.30 27.21
N LEU A 87 -10.52 8.25 26.57
CA LEU A 87 -11.88 8.19 26.06
C LEU A 87 -12.46 6.78 26.22
N GLU A 88 -13.75 6.68 26.52
CA GLU A 88 -14.44 5.40 26.52
C GLU A 88 -14.75 4.95 25.10
N VAL A 89 -14.50 3.68 24.81
CA VAL A 89 -14.85 3.03 23.54
C VAL A 89 -15.67 1.77 23.79
N LYS A 90 -16.61 1.48 22.90
CA LYS A 90 -17.48 0.29 22.93
C LYS A 90 -17.29 -0.54 21.67
N ALA A 91 -17.14 -1.84 21.83
CA ALA A 91 -17.20 -2.79 20.74
C ALA A 91 -18.65 -3.00 20.28
N VAL A 92 -18.90 -2.86 18.97
CA VAL A 92 -20.24 -2.97 18.38
C VAL A 92 -20.34 -4.07 17.33
N ALA A 93 -19.22 -4.60 16.84
CA ALA A 93 -19.18 -5.75 15.95
C ALA A 93 -17.95 -6.61 16.24
N ALA A 94 -18.03 -7.92 15.94
CA ALA A 94 -16.90 -8.82 16.01
C ALA A 94 -16.02 -8.71 14.75
N GLY A 95 -14.77 -9.14 14.88
CA GLY A 95 -13.80 -9.21 13.79
C GLY A 95 -12.57 -8.33 14.02
N PRO A 96 -11.63 -8.32 13.07
CA PRO A 96 -10.43 -7.51 13.14
C PRO A 96 -10.77 -6.01 13.21
N ALA A 97 -10.07 -5.30 14.09
CA ALA A 97 -10.23 -3.88 14.32
C ALA A 97 -8.84 -3.26 14.57
N GLN A 98 -8.65 -2.05 14.04
CA GLN A 98 -7.46 -1.23 14.29
C GLN A 98 -7.89 0.17 14.66
N ILE A 99 -7.55 0.61 15.87
CA ILE A 99 -7.65 2.01 16.27
C ILE A 99 -6.39 2.71 15.80
N GLN A 100 -6.49 3.92 15.25
CA GLN A 100 -5.34 4.72 14.84
C GLN A 100 -5.33 6.06 15.57
N ALA A 101 -4.15 6.50 15.97
CA ALA A 101 -3.88 7.81 16.53
C ALA A 101 -2.73 8.46 15.77
N ASP A 102 -2.98 9.61 15.16
CA ASP A 102 -2.00 10.39 14.43
C ASP A 102 -1.81 11.75 15.12
N ILE A 103 -0.56 12.19 15.26
CA ILE A 103 -0.21 13.53 15.75
C ILE A 103 0.66 14.23 14.72
N SER A 104 0.43 15.50 14.43
CA SER A 104 1.30 16.30 13.54
C SER A 104 1.33 17.78 13.93
N ASP A 105 2.43 18.48 13.64
CA ASP A 105 2.44 19.95 13.69
C ASP A 105 1.66 20.52 12.49
N ILE A 106 0.54 21.18 12.79
CA ILE A 106 -0.35 21.77 11.78
C ILE A 106 0.31 22.97 11.09
N ASP A 107 1.10 23.75 11.83
CA ASP A 107 1.70 24.98 11.31
C ASP A 107 2.97 24.69 10.50
N ARG A 108 3.62 23.54 10.77
CA ARG A 108 4.82 23.08 10.06
C ARG A 108 4.74 21.56 9.78
N PRO A 109 3.90 21.15 8.80
CA PRO A 109 3.78 19.75 8.43
C PRO A 109 5.14 19.21 7.96
N ASP A 110 5.68 18.27 8.73
CA ASP A 110 6.99 17.68 8.50
C ASP A 110 6.99 16.28 9.14
N PRO A 111 7.52 15.24 8.50
CA PRO A 111 7.58 13.89 9.07
C PRO A 111 8.32 13.85 10.41
N ARG A 112 9.28 14.76 10.65
CA ARG A 112 10.00 14.91 11.94
C ARG A 112 9.18 15.58 13.02
N ARG A 113 7.98 16.07 12.70
CA ARG A 113 7.04 16.70 13.60
C ARG A 113 5.69 16.01 13.53
N ALA A 114 5.71 14.68 13.34
CA ALA A 114 4.52 13.84 13.29
C ALA A 114 4.78 12.47 13.94
N GLY A 115 3.73 11.79 14.38
CA GLY A 115 3.81 10.49 15.02
C GLY A 115 2.55 9.68 14.76
N HIS A 116 2.70 8.36 14.79
CA HIS A 116 1.63 7.41 14.59
C HIS A 116 1.61 6.36 15.71
N ALA A 117 0.42 5.93 16.10
CA ALA A 117 0.21 4.75 16.91
C ALA A 117 -1.06 4.04 16.47
N SER A 118 -1.06 2.73 16.70
CA SER A 118 -2.18 1.86 16.41
C SER A 118 -2.47 0.94 17.59
N VAL A 119 -3.72 0.47 17.68
CA VAL A 119 -4.11 -0.64 18.56
C VAL A 119 -4.83 -1.68 17.73
N GLU A 120 -4.21 -2.84 17.58
CA GLU A 120 -4.74 -3.99 16.87
C GLU A 120 -5.44 -4.97 17.81
N LEU A 121 -6.64 -5.38 17.44
CA LEU A 121 -7.40 -6.40 18.16
C LEU A 121 -8.34 -7.15 17.22
N THR A 122 -8.71 -8.37 17.62
CA THR A 122 -9.77 -9.15 16.99
C THR A 122 -10.92 -9.27 17.97
N ILE A 123 -11.99 -8.49 17.75
CA ILE A 123 -13.15 -8.40 18.64
C ILE A 123 -13.93 -9.71 18.62
N GLY A 124 -14.06 -10.32 19.79
CA GLY A 124 -14.81 -11.55 19.99
C GLY A 124 -16.31 -11.31 20.19
N LYS A 125 -17.11 -12.33 19.85
CA LYS A 125 -18.57 -12.31 20.04
C LYS A 125 -18.98 -12.42 21.52
N ALA A 126 -18.18 -13.14 22.31
CA ALA A 126 -18.43 -13.41 23.72
C ALA A 126 -17.36 -12.77 24.60
N LYS A 127 -17.70 -12.53 25.87
CA LYS A 127 -16.75 -12.04 26.87
C LYS A 127 -15.51 -12.95 26.93
N GLY A 128 -14.33 -12.36 26.94
CA GLY A 128 -13.06 -13.08 26.95
C GLY A 128 -12.63 -13.72 25.61
N SER A 129 -13.41 -13.56 24.54
CA SER A 129 -13.04 -14.07 23.20
C SER A 129 -12.34 -13.04 22.29
N THR A 130 -12.06 -11.83 22.81
CA THR A 130 -11.27 -10.82 22.10
C THR A 130 -9.78 -11.08 22.33
N ALA A 131 -8.99 -11.05 21.25
CA ALA A 131 -7.55 -11.24 21.29
C ALA A 131 -6.78 -10.00 20.81
N THR A 132 -5.56 -9.81 21.30
CA THR A 132 -4.62 -8.80 20.79
C THR A 132 -4.18 -9.16 19.38
N GLY A 133 -3.95 -8.15 18.55
CA GLY A 133 -3.53 -8.31 17.16
C GLY A 133 -4.71 -8.55 16.22
N MET A 134 -4.43 -8.41 14.93
CA MET A 134 -5.37 -8.75 13.87
C MET A 134 -5.03 -10.14 13.34
N SER A 135 -6.02 -11.05 13.33
CA SER A 135 -5.84 -12.33 12.63
C SER A 135 -5.58 -12.06 11.15
N VAL A 136 -4.36 -12.34 10.71
CA VAL A 136 -3.86 -12.17 9.34
C VAL A 136 -4.38 -13.29 8.41
N THR A 137 -5.02 -14.32 8.99
CA THR A 137 -5.44 -15.54 8.30
C THR A 137 -6.89 -15.52 7.80
N LYS A 138 -7.09 -16.24 6.68
CA LYS A 138 -8.33 -16.52 5.94
C LYS A 138 -9.59 -16.40 6.78
N ALA A 139 -10.45 -15.43 6.43
CA ALA A 139 -11.81 -15.43 6.93
C ALA A 139 -12.55 -16.67 6.38
N ASP A 140 -13.29 -17.38 7.24
CA ASP A 140 -14.16 -18.45 6.78
C ASP A 140 -15.24 -17.88 5.86
N ALA A 141 -15.53 -18.59 4.77
CA ALA A 141 -16.65 -18.24 3.91
C ALA A 141 -17.94 -18.32 4.73
N THR A 142 -18.60 -17.18 4.93
CA THR A 142 -19.81 -17.12 5.75
C THR A 142 -21.02 -17.54 4.89
N PRO A 143 -21.95 -18.37 5.40
CA PRO A 143 -23.19 -18.67 4.68
C PRO A 143 -23.96 -17.38 4.41
N ALA A 144 -24.44 -17.18 3.17
CA ALA A 144 -25.18 -15.98 2.81
C ALA A 144 -26.48 -15.84 3.63
N GLY A 145 -26.60 -14.76 4.40
CA GLY A 145 -27.86 -14.32 5.01
C GLY A 145 -28.26 -12.96 4.46
N GLY A 146 -29.28 -12.93 3.58
CA GLY A 146 -30.11 -11.76 3.21
C GLY A 146 -29.42 -10.55 2.53
N PRO A 147 -29.97 -9.98 1.45
CA PRO A 147 -29.26 -9.00 0.63
C PRO A 147 -29.42 -7.55 1.13
N THR A 148 -28.35 -6.75 1.05
CA THR A 148 -28.47 -5.31 0.73
C THR A 148 -27.36 -4.93 -0.25
N ALA A 149 -27.75 -4.67 -1.50
CA ALA A 149 -26.87 -4.15 -2.55
C ALA A 149 -27.46 -2.82 -3.04
N HIS A 150 -26.64 -1.78 -3.05
CA HIS A 150 -26.89 -0.55 -3.79
C HIS A 150 -25.87 -0.46 -4.91
N GLU A 151 -26.35 -0.47 -6.14
CA GLU A 151 -25.56 -0.44 -7.37
C GLU A 151 -25.31 1.00 -7.82
N ARG A 152 -24.11 1.30 -8.33
CA ARG A 152 -23.78 2.56 -9.01
C ARG A 152 -22.89 2.24 -10.23
N PRO A 153 -23.00 2.97 -11.36
CA PRO A 153 -22.42 2.53 -12.63
C PRO A 153 -20.90 2.71 -12.70
N ALA A 154 -20.21 1.73 -13.27
CA ALA A 154 -18.78 1.79 -13.62
C ALA A 154 -18.55 2.51 -14.96
N ARG A 155 -17.35 3.10 -15.12
CA ARG A 155 -16.89 3.80 -16.33
C ARG A 155 -15.95 2.86 -17.14
N PRO A 156 -15.90 2.94 -18.48
CA PRO A 156 -15.12 1.98 -19.28
C PRO A 156 -13.61 2.25 -19.21
N GLY A 157 -12.82 1.23 -18.89
CA GLY A 157 -11.37 1.19 -19.03
C GLY A 157 -10.96 0.04 -19.97
N ALA A 158 -9.85 0.19 -20.70
CA ALA A 158 -9.37 -0.79 -21.66
C ALA A 158 -9.04 -2.14 -21.00
N ALA A 159 -9.54 -3.24 -21.58
CA ALA A 159 -9.38 -4.58 -21.04
C ALA A 159 -7.92 -5.07 -21.13
N ALA A 160 -7.39 -5.55 -20.01
CA ALA A 160 -6.20 -6.40 -20.02
C ALA A 160 -6.53 -7.73 -20.72
N PRO A 161 -5.53 -8.40 -21.35
CA PRO A 161 -5.73 -9.74 -21.88
C PRO A 161 -6.12 -10.68 -20.73
N ALA A 162 -7.33 -11.23 -20.80
CA ALA A 162 -7.81 -12.23 -19.86
C ALA A 162 -6.84 -13.41 -19.85
N ALA A 163 -6.26 -13.72 -18.69
CA ALA A 163 -5.61 -15.00 -18.50
C ALA A 163 -6.66 -16.10 -18.75
N PRO A 164 -6.38 -17.12 -19.58
CA PRO A 164 -7.33 -18.19 -19.81
C PRO A 164 -7.63 -18.90 -18.49
N SER A 165 -8.90 -18.88 -18.08
CA SER A 165 -9.41 -19.71 -17.00
C SER A 165 -9.12 -21.17 -17.34
N THR A 166 -8.20 -21.81 -16.61
CA THR A 166 -7.87 -23.21 -16.84
C THR A 166 -8.68 -24.04 -15.84
N PRO A 167 -9.77 -24.71 -16.25
CA PRO A 167 -10.48 -25.60 -15.36
C PRO A 167 -9.56 -26.78 -14.99
N PRO A 168 -9.50 -27.21 -13.71
CA PRO A 168 -8.77 -28.41 -13.33
C PRO A 168 -9.40 -29.64 -14.01
N GLN A 169 -8.55 -30.53 -14.49
CA GLN A 169 -8.93 -31.72 -15.25
C GLN A 169 -9.18 -32.90 -14.29
N ALA A 170 -10.39 -33.46 -14.24
CA ALA A 170 -10.59 -34.81 -13.68
C ALA A 170 -11.88 -35.53 -14.17
N ALA A 171 -11.64 -36.75 -14.66
CA ALA A 171 -12.40 -38.02 -14.61
C ALA A 171 -13.83 -38.19 -15.22
N ALA A 172 -13.87 -39.18 -16.14
CA ALA A 172 -14.92 -40.12 -16.59
C ALA A 172 -16.25 -39.62 -17.23
N PRO A 173 -16.78 -40.33 -18.26
CA PRO A 173 -17.79 -39.81 -19.19
C PRO A 173 -19.22 -39.94 -18.64
N GLY A 174 -19.66 -38.92 -17.90
CA GLY A 174 -21.08 -38.56 -17.79
C GLY A 174 -21.43 -37.45 -18.79
N LYS A 175 -22.71 -37.27 -19.13
CA LYS A 175 -23.18 -36.18 -20.00
C LYS A 175 -22.65 -34.84 -19.43
N PRO A 176 -21.78 -34.10 -20.12
CA PRO A 176 -21.15 -32.91 -19.55
C PRO A 176 -22.23 -31.86 -19.28
N TYR A 177 -22.29 -31.38 -18.03
CA TYR A 177 -23.11 -30.23 -17.68
C TYR A 177 -22.57 -28.96 -18.36
N ALA A 178 -23.43 -27.99 -18.60
CA ALA A 178 -22.99 -26.70 -19.12
C ALA A 178 -22.03 -26.00 -18.13
N PRO A 179 -21.02 -25.25 -18.63
CA PRO A 179 -20.15 -24.46 -17.77
C PRO A 179 -20.94 -23.50 -16.89
N VAL A 180 -20.58 -23.43 -15.62
CA VAL A 180 -21.13 -22.47 -14.65
C VAL A 180 -20.07 -21.41 -14.38
N CYS A 181 -20.43 -20.13 -14.55
CA CYS A 181 -19.55 -19.01 -14.27
C CYS A 181 -19.99 -18.25 -13.01
N VAL A 182 -19.03 -17.97 -12.13
CA VAL A 182 -19.20 -17.07 -10.99
C VAL A 182 -18.42 -15.79 -11.23
N SER A 183 -19.10 -14.65 -11.09
CA SER A 183 -18.50 -13.32 -11.29
C SER A 183 -18.66 -12.41 -10.07
N GLY A 184 -17.96 -11.29 -10.06
CA GLY A 184 -18.11 -10.24 -9.05
C GLY A 184 -17.05 -9.16 -9.22
N THR A 185 -16.92 -8.31 -8.21
CA THR A 185 -15.88 -7.27 -8.13
C THR A 185 -15.23 -7.29 -6.76
N LEU A 186 -13.89 -7.31 -6.70
CA LEU A 186 -13.15 -7.07 -5.46
C LEU A 186 -12.90 -5.57 -5.30
N ARG A 187 -13.23 -5.04 -4.11
CA ARG A 187 -12.97 -3.64 -3.74
C ARG A 187 -12.27 -3.57 -2.40
N ASN A 188 -11.51 -2.50 -2.19
CA ASN A 188 -10.89 -2.19 -0.92
C ASN A 188 -11.38 -0.84 -0.41
N ARG A 189 -11.68 -0.78 0.89
CA ARG A 189 -11.94 0.46 1.61
C ARG A 189 -10.80 0.73 2.56
N PHE A 190 -10.09 1.82 2.33
CA PHE A 190 -8.92 2.20 3.09
C PHE A 190 -8.82 3.72 3.23
N GLN A 191 -7.95 4.17 4.11
CA GLN A 191 -7.62 5.57 4.26
C GLN A 191 -6.28 5.85 3.59
N SER A 192 -6.24 6.87 2.75
CA SER A 192 -5.06 7.29 2.01
C SER A 192 -4.54 8.60 2.58
N SER A 193 -3.24 8.69 2.80
CA SER A 193 -2.57 9.94 3.13
C SER A 193 -2.71 10.96 1.99
N GLU A 194 -2.73 10.51 0.74
CA GLU A 194 -2.91 11.37 -0.44
C GLU A 194 -4.31 12.00 -0.51
N GLY A 195 -4.32 13.33 -0.58
CA GLY A 195 -5.55 14.13 -0.63
C GLY A 195 -6.27 14.24 0.72
N GLY A 196 -5.62 13.82 1.81
CA GLY A 196 -6.10 14.02 3.18
C GLY A 196 -5.70 15.38 3.78
N SER A 197 -6.12 15.60 5.02
CA SER A 197 -5.69 16.68 5.91
C SER A 197 -5.16 16.09 7.22
N TRP A 198 -4.49 16.90 8.05
CA TRP A 198 -3.91 16.44 9.33
C TRP A 198 -4.93 15.74 10.25
N ASN A 199 -6.20 16.15 10.22
CA ASN A 199 -7.27 15.60 11.04
C ASN A 199 -8.10 14.53 10.32
N ARG A 200 -7.78 14.22 9.06
CA ARG A 200 -8.54 13.28 8.25
C ARG A 200 -7.75 12.82 7.01
N LYS A 201 -7.26 11.58 7.03
CA LYS A 201 -6.85 10.88 5.81
C LYS A 201 -8.03 10.74 4.83
N ALA A 202 -7.75 10.75 3.53
CA ALA A 202 -8.78 10.65 2.51
C ALA A 202 -9.38 9.24 2.49
N ASP A 203 -10.71 9.17 2.54
CA ASP A 203 -11.43 7.91 2.48
C ASP A 203 -11.51 7.42 1.04
N ARG A 204 -11.04 6.20 0.78
CA ARG A 204 -11.00 5.59 -0.56
C ARG A 204 -11.80 4.31 -0.58
N ASP A 205 -12.65 4.17 -1.59
CA ASP A 205 -13.32 2.92 -1.96
C ASP A 205 -12.95 2.67 -3.43
N LEU A 206 -11.99 1.78 -3.67
CA LEU A 206 -11.41 1.52 -4.99
C LEU A 206 -11.46 0.04 -5.35
N PRO A 207 -11.57 -0.32 -6.65
CA PRO A 207 -11.38 -1.70 -7.08
C PRO A 207 -9.95 -2.18 -6.80
N VAL A 208 -9.78 -3.49 -6.60
CA VAL A 208 -8.45 -4.11 -6.44
C VAL A 208 -8.07 -4.81 -7.73
N SER A 209 -6.97 -4.38 -8.35
CA SER A 209 -6.53 -4.82 -9.66
C SER A 209 -5.60 -6.02 -9.59
N ASN A 210 -5.71 -6.97 -10.54
CA ASN A 210 -4.79 -8.08 -10.73
C ASN A 210 -4.56 -8.98 -9.49
N ALA A 211 -5.49 -9.02 -8.54
CA ALA A 211 -5.42 -9.94 -7.41
C ALA A 211 -5.72 -11.37 -7.86
N ASN A 212 -4.93 -12.34 -7.41
CA ASN A 212 -5.21 -13.76 -7.59
C ASN A 212 -6.57 -14.10 -6.99
N VAL A 213 -7.44 -14.73 -7.79
CA VAL A 213 -8.75 -15.22 -7.39
C VAL A 213 -8.80 -16.73 -7.55
N THR A 214 -9.21 -17.43 -6.51
CA THR A 214 -9.51 -18.86 -6.54
C THR A 214 -10.99 -19.07 -6.26
N LEU A 215 -11.69 -19.73 -7.17
CA LEU A 215 -13.04 -20.22 -6.95
C LEU A 215 -12.96 -21.57 -6.25
N TRP A 216 -13.53 -21.65 -5.05
CA TRP A 216 -13.65 -22.88 -4.27
C TRP A 216 -15.12 -23.32 -4.25
N GLY A 217 -15.34 -24.62 -4.07
CA GLY A 217 -16.69 -25.12 -3.85
C GLY A 217 -16.78 -26.56 -3.40
N ARG A 218 -18.01 -27.02 -3.15
CA ARG A 218 -18.35 -28.40 -2.78
C ARG A 218 -19.41 -28.90 -3.75
N ALA A 219 -19.16 -30.04 -4.40
CA ALA A 219 -20.11 -30.62 -5.36
C ALA A 219 -21.43 -31.02 -4.66
N THR A 220 -21.33 -31.67 -3.50
CA THR A 220 -22.47 -32.10 -2.67
C THR A 220 -22.37 -31.53 -1.26
N ALA A 221 -23.45 -31.54 -0.48
CA ALA A 221 -23.50 -30.95 0.87
C ALA A 221 -22.50 -31.59 1.85
N GLY A 222 -22.25 -32.89 1.72
CA GLY A 222 -21.24 -33.64 2.48
C GLY A 222 -19.88 -33.78 1.79
N GLY A 223 -19.70 -33.17 0.61
CA GLY A 223 -18.47 -33.27 -0.18
C GLY A 223 -17.33 -32.44 0.39
N SER A 224 -16.10 -32.82 0.04
CA SER A 224 -14.90 -32.03 0.37
C SER A 224 -14.87 -30.71 -0.42
N THR A 225 -14.20 -29.71 0.15
CA THR A 225 -13.89 -28.48 -0.56
C THR A 225 -12.86 -28.76 -1.66
N GLN A 226 -13.17 -28.33 -2.88
CA GLN A 226 -12.32 -28.45 -4.06
C GLN A 226 -12.12 -27.09 -4.74
N LYS A 227 -10.98 -26.96 -5.40
CA LYS A 227 -10.68 -25.82 -6.28
C LYS A 227 -11.42 -26.02 -7.60
N LEU A 228 -12.25 -25.05 -7.98
CA LEU A 228 -13.06 -25.11 -9.20
C LEU A 228 -12.42 -24.35 -10.35
N ALA A 229 -11.81 -23.20 -10.09
CA ALA A 229 -11.15 -22.36 -11.10
C ALA A 229 -10.22 -21.35 -10.44
N THR A 230 -9.29 -20.77 -11.21
CA THR A 230 -8.43 -19.66 -10.79
C THR A 230 -8.34 -18.59 -11.87
N GLY A 231 -8.04 -17.35 -11.49
CA GLY A 231 -7.79 -16.25 -12.39
C GLY A 231 -7.28 -15.01 -11.64
N LEU A 232 -7.40 -13.85 -12.27
CA LEU A 232 -7.06 -12.55 -11.70
C LEU A 232 -8.30 -11.65 -11.67
N THR A 233 -8.32 -10.67 -10.76
CA THR A 233 -9.23 -9.54 -10.91
C THR A 233 -8.78 -8.65 -12.07
N GLY A 234 -9.72 -7.98 -12.73
CA GLY A 234 -9.49 -7.11 -13.87
C GLY A 234 -8.68 -5.89 -13.48
N ASN A 235 -7.81 -5.47 -14.40
CA ASN A 235 -6.96 -4.31 -14.20
C ASN A 235 -7.80 -3.02 -14.20
N GLY A 236 -7.77 -2.26 -13.11
CA GLY A 236 -8.47 -0.97 -12.98
C GLY A 236 -9.95 -1.06 -12.62
N ASP A 237 -10.59 -2.23 -12.70
CA ASP A 237 -12.01 -2.41 -12.39
C ASP A 237 -12.31 -3.45 -11.31
N GLY A 238 -11.32 -4.30 -10.96
CA GLY A 238 -11.43 -5.32 -9.92
C GLY A 238 -12.44 -6.43 -10.22
N THR A 239 -12.97 -6.50 -11.44
CA THR A 239 -13.97 -7.50 -11.84
C THR A 239 -13.34 -8.87 -11.99
N PHE A 240 -14.09 -9.95 -11.78
CA PHE A 240 -13.63 -11.30 -12.09
C PHE A 240 -14.77 -12.14 -12.63
N LYS A 241 -14.44 -13.14 -13.45
CA LYS A 241 -15.37 -14.15 -13.94
C LYS A 241 -14.63 -15.48 -14.06
N LEU A 242 -14.99 -16.44 -13.22
CA LEU A 242 -14.37 -17.75 -13.16
C LEU A 242 -15.42 -18.81 -13.52
N CYS A 243 -15.14 -19.63 -14.53
CA CYS A 243 -16.05 -20.67 -15.00
C CYS A 243 -15.49 -22.06 -14.67
N TYR A 244 -16.38 -22.98 -14.30
CA TYR A 244 -16.04 -24.38 -14.02
C TYR A 244 -17.09 -25.32 -14.61
N MET A 245 -16.69 -26.57 -14.84
CA MET A 245 -17.62 -27.64 -15.25
C MET A 245 -18.12 -28.35 -14.00
N PRO A 246 -19.42 -28.29 -13.67
CA PRO A 246 -19.93 -28.96 -12.48
C PRO A 246 -19.98 -30.49 -12.71
N SER A 247 -19.74 -31.27 -11.66
CA SER A 247 -19.86 -32.74 -11.67
C SER A 247 -21.26 -33.24 -11.31
N THR A 248 -22.13 -32.34 -10.86
CA THR A 248 -23.53 -32.55 -10.45
C THR A 248 -24.41 -31.46 -11.07
N SER A 249 -25.73 -31.70 -11.15
CA SER A 249 -26.69 -30.69 -11.64
C SER A 249 -26.73 -29.41 -10.78
N VAL A 250 -26.32 -29.52 -9.51
CA VAL A 250 -26.23 -28.43 -8.54
C VAL A 250 -24.92 -28.57 -7.77
N THR A 251 -24.10 -27.52 -7.74
CA THR A 251 -22.97 -27.41 -6.83
C THR A 251 -23.46 -26.88 -5.49
N SER A 252 -23.29 -27.65 -4.43
CA SER A 252 -23.85 -27.33 -3.11
C SER A 252 -23.39 -25.99 -2.56
N GLN A 253 -22.09 -25.67 -2.68
CA GLN A 253 -21.54 -24.39 -2.23
C GLN A 253 -20.42 -23.89 -3.15
N VAL A 254 -20.35 -22.58 -3.35
CA VAL A 254 -19.28 -21.90 -4.10
C VAL A 254 -18.91 -20.56 -3.46
N TRP A 255 -17.62 -20.24 -3.37
CA TRP A 255 -17.14 -18.93 -2.91
C TRP A 255 -15.81 -18.56 -3.59
N ALA A 256 -15.49 -17.28 -3.62
CA ALA A 256 -14.21 -16.78 -4.13
C ALA A 256 -13.26 -16.47 -2.96
N GLU A 257 -11.98 -16.82 -3.11
CA GLU A 257 -10.88 -16.39 -2.27
C GLU A 257 -9.94 -15.51 -3.10
N PHE A 258 -9.59 -14.36 -2.55
CA PHE A 258 -8.69 -13.38 -3.13
C PHE A 258 -7.40 -13.35 -2.32
N GLN A 259 -6.25 -13.25 -2.98
CA GLN A 259 -4.95 -13.13 -2.32
C GLN A 259 -4.22 -11.86 -2.79
N THR A 260 -3.43 -11.26 -1.89
CA THR A 260 -2.53 -10.12 -2.16
C THR A 260 -1.32 -10.56 -2.99
N GLN A 261 -1.59 -11.09 -4.17
CA GLN A 261 -0.60 -11.57 -5.13
C GLN A 261 -1.15 -11.39 -6.54
N ALA A 262 -0.30 -10.90 -7.44
CA ALA A 262 -0.60 -10.83 -8.87
C ALA A 262 0.30 -11.80 -9.63
N GLY A 263 -0.24 -12.98 -9.94
CA GLY A 263 0.54 -14.04 -10.60
C GLY A 263 1.85 -14.31 -9.87
N SER A 264 2.98 -14.16 -10.55
CA SER A 264 4.34 -14.24 -9.98
C SER A 264 5.07 -12.89 -9.94
N MET A 265 4.37 -11.77 -10.17
CA MET A 265 5.00 -10.45 -10.38
C MET A 265 5.10 -9.63 -9.10
N TRP A 266 4.08 -9.61 -8.24
CA TRP A 266 4.19 -8.96 -6.93
C TRP A 266 3.27 -9.58 -5.89
N SER A 267 3.58 -9.33 -4.62
CA SER A 267 2.73 -9.73 -3.51
C SER A 267 2.95 -8.88 -2.27
N VAL A 268 1.97 -8.90 -1.36
CA VAL A 268 2.10 -8.38 0.00
C VAL A 268 2.00 -9.54 0.98
N VAL A 269 2.91 -9.61 1.94
CA VAL A 269 3.02 -10.71 2.91
C VAL A 269 3.20 -10.18 4.33
N ASP A 270 2.82 -10.98 5.32
CA ASP A 270 3.03 -10.69 6.73
C ASP A 270 4.46 -10.99 7.21
N GLY A 271 4.73 -10.77 8.51
CA GLY A 271 6.01 -11.10 9.17
C GLY A 271 6.45 -12.57 9.03
N TYR A 272 5.54 -13.47 8.66
CA TYR A 272 5.79 -14.91 8.46
C TYR A 272 5.76 -15.33 6.98
N ASN A 273 5.84 -14.36 6.05
CA ASN A 273 5.76 -14.57 4.60
C ASN A 273 4.43 -15.17 4.12
N ARG A 274 3.34 -14.98 4.86
CA ARG A 274 2.00 -15.42 4.46
C ARG A 274 1.28 -14.28 3.75
N ARG A 275 0.63 -14.59 2.64
CA ARG A 275 -0.19 -13.63 1.90
C ARG A 275 -1.48 -13.33 2.65
N TYR A 276 -1.91 -12.09 2.58
CA TYR A 276 -3.24 -11.70 3.03
C TYR A 276 -4.30 -12.27 2.09
N SER A 277 -5.43 -12.68 2.65
CA SER A 277 -6.54 -13.25 1.90
C SER A 277 -7.89 -12.77 2.39
N THR A 278 -8.82 -12.62 1.46
CA THR A 278 -10.23 -12.30 1.72
C THR A 278 -11.10 -13.30 1.01
N THR A 279 -12.18 -13.75 1.64
CA THR A 279 -13.15 -14.66 1.05
C THR A 279 -14.50 -13.97 0.89
N SER A 280 -15.23 -14.32 -0.17
CA SER A 280 -16.62 -13.92 -0.32
C SER A 280 -17.53 -14.71 0.63
N ASN A 281 -18.76 -14.24 0.78
CA ASN A 281 -19.84 -15.12 1.26
C ASN A 281 -20.01 -16.31 0.31
N ALA A 282 -20.41 -17.45 0.86
CA ALA A 282 -20.70 -18.63 0.06
C ALA A 282 -22.09 -18.55 -0.58
N LEU A 283 -22.16 -18.85 -1.87
CA LEU A 283 -23.40 -19.13 -2.59
C LEU A 283 -23.76 -20.60 -2.38
N SER A 284 -25.03 -20.89 -2.14
CA SER A 284 -25.53 -22.26 -2.00
C SER A 284 -26.33 -22.68 -3.24
N ASN A 285 -26.34 -23.98 -3.50
CA ASN A 285 -27.17 -24.63 -4.53
C ASN A 285 -27.06 -23.97 -5.92
N VAL A 286 -25.83 -23.88 -6.43
CA VAL A 286 -25.52 -23.21 -7.69
C VAL A 286 -25.71 -24.16 -8.88
N SER A 287 -26.62 -23.83 -9.79
CA SER A 287 -26.96 -24.62 -11.00
C SER A 287 -26.80 -23.85 -12.33
N GLY A 288 -26.27 -22.63 -12.28
CA GLY A 288 -26.08 -21.75 -13.43
C GLY A 288 -25.24 -20.53 -13.05
N ASN A 289 -25.03 -19.60 -13.98
CA ASN A 289 -24.21 -18.42 -13.74
C ASN A 289 -24.71 -17.61 -12.53
N LYS A 290 -23.79 -17.19 -11.66
CA LYS A 290 -24.09 -16.40 -10.46
C LYS A 290 -23.12 -15.25 -10.29
N SER A 291 -23.57 -14.22 -9.60
CA SER A 291 -22.72 -13.12 -9.16
C SER A 291 -22.59 -13.12 -7.64
N LEU A 292 -21.37 -12.89 -7.16
CA LEU A 292 -21.06 -12.60 -5.76
C LEU A 292 -21.27 -11.10 -5.43
N GLY A 293 -21.58 -10.28 -6.44
CA GLY A 293 -21.64 -8.83 -6.30
C GLY A 293 -20.27 -8.25 -5.94
N THR A 294 -20.30 -7.22 -5.09
CA THR A 294 -19.08 -6.60 -4.56
C THR A 294 -18.60 -7.36 -3.33
N VAL A 295 -17.36 -7.86 -3.40
CA VAL A 295 -16.62 -8.39 -2.26
C VAL A 295 -15.67 -7.31 -1.77
N TYR A 296 -15.69 -7.04 -0.47
CA TYR A 296 -14.75 -6.09 0.14
C TYR A 296 -13.61 -6.82 0.83
N ALA A 297 -12.39 -6.34 0.61
CA ALA A 297 -11.23 -6.67 1.41
C ALA A 297 -11.53 -6.52 2.91
N ASN A 298 -11.00 -7.42 3.73
CA ASN A 298 -11.13 -7.32 5.19
C ASN A 298 -10.57 -5.98 5.69
N SER A 299 -11.35 -5.24 6.49
CA SER A 299 -10.96 -3.92 6.98
C SER A 299 -9.66 -3.92 7.77
N GLY A 300 -9.37 -4.99 8.52
CA GLY A 300 -8.11 -5.16 9.25
C GLY A 300 -6.89 -5.45 8.36
N GLN A 301 -7.11 -5.66 7.06
CA GLN A 301 -6.06 -5.94 6.07
C GLN A 301 -6.07 -4.89 4.95
N SER A 302 -6.90 -3.84 5.07
CA SER A 302 -7.12 -2.83 4.03
C SER A 302 -5.82 -2.14 3.59
N ARG A 303 -4.89 -1.91 4.53
CA ARG A 303 -3.52 -1.41 4.27
C ARG A 303 -2.70 -2.33 3.37
N ALA A 304 -2.66 -3.63 3.66
CA ALA A 304 -2.00 -4.61 2.80
C ALA A 304 -2.59 -4.61 1.38
N TRP A 305 -3.92 -4.52 1.26
CA TRP A 305 -4.59 -4.41 -0.03
C TRP A 305 -4.33 -3.08 -0.75
N HIS A 306 -4.12 -1.98 -0.02
CA HIS A 306 -3.72 -0.70 -0.61
C HIS A 306 -2.28 -0.76 -1.14
N ALA A 307 -1.32 -1.27 -0.36
CA ALA A 307 0.04 -1.47 -0.84
C ALA A 307 0.09 -2.39 -2.07
N PHE A 308 -0.71 -3.46 -2.07
CA PHE A 308 -0.84 -4.38 -3.20
C PHE A 308 -1.31 -3.70 -4.49
N ASP A 309 -2.38 -2.90 -4.43
CA ASP A 309 -2.91 -2.18 -5.60
C ASP A 309 -2.02 -1.00 -6.00
N THR A 310 -1.27 -0.43 -5.05
CA THR A 310 -0.24 0.58 -5.34
C THR A 310 0.91 0.00 -6.18
N LEU A 311 1.38 -1.23 -5.89
CA LEU A 311 2.34 -1.91 -6.75
C LEU A 311 1.80 -2.18 -8.16
N ASN A 312 0.48 -2.35 -8.32
CA ASN A 312 -0.13 -2.48 -9.65
C ASN A 312 0.07 -1.19 -10.48
N LYS A 313 0.00 0.00 -9.86
CA LYS A 313 0.26 1.27 -10.57
C LYS A 313 1.70 1.32 -11.08
N LEU A 314 2.67 1.00 -10.21
CA LEU A 314 4.07 0.95 -10.60
C LEU A 314 4.31 -0.12 -11.68
N TRP A 315 3.69 -1.30 -11.58
CA TRP A 315 3.82 -2.36 -12.57
C TRP A 315 3.49 -1.87 -13.98
N TRP A 316 2.37 -1.17 -14.15
CA TRP A 316 1.97 -0.67 -15.47
C TRP A 316 2.79 0.52 -15.96
N ASP A 317 3.47 1.23 -15.05
CA ASP A 317 4.32 2.38 -15.40
C ASP A 317 5.81 2.04 -15.48
N ARG A 318 6.26 0.84 -15.05
CA ARG A 318 7.65 0.39 -14.74
C ARG A 318 8.76 0.66 -15.78
N GLY A 319 8.42 1.15 -16.97
CA GLY A 319 9.40 1.53 -17.98
C GLY A 319 10.14 0.34 -18.60
N SER A 320 9.48 -0.83 -18.70
CA SER A 320 10.03 -2.05 -19.30
C SER A 320 9.10 -2.61 -20.37
N THR A 321 9.68 -3.11 -21.45
CA THR A 321 8.96 -3.84 -22.53
C THR A 321 8.95 -5.35 -22.30
N SER A 322 9.70 -5.84 -21.30
CA SER A 322 9.75 -7.25 -20.91
C SER A 322 8.48 -7.68 -20.18
N THR A 323 8.21 -8.99 -20.16
CA THR A 323 7.15 -9.59 -19.35
C THR A 323 7.47 -9.59 -17.84
N CYS A 324 8.70 -9.22 -17.46
CA CYS A 324 9.17 -9.06 -16.08
C CYS A 324 9.19 -7.57 -15.65
N TRP A 325 9.66 -7.31 -14.42
CA TRP A 325 9.84 -5.94 -13.93
C TRP A 325 10.83 -5.16 -14.79
N THR A 326 11.90 -5.83 -15.23
CA THR A 326 12.95 -5.21 -16.06
C THR A 326 13.35 -6.10 -17.22
N SER A 327 14.06 -5.54 -18.20
CA SER A 327 14.68 -6.28 -19.30
C SER A 327 15.95 -7.03 -18.91
N ASN A 328 16.48 -6.83 -17.70
CA ASN A 328 17.64 -7.59 -17.21
C ASN A 328 17.25 -8.99 -16.74
N GLU A 329 15.96 -9.21 -16.49
CA GLU A 329 15.40 -10.50 -16.10
C GLU A 329 15.10 -11.34 -17.35
N ARG A 330 15.35 -12.65 -17.26
CA ARG A 330 15.06 -13.58 -18.36
C ARG A 330 13.57 -13.88 -18.42
N ASP A 331 13.01 -13.93 -19.62
CA ASP A 331 11.62 -14.34 -19.84
C ASP A 331 11.33 -15.70 -19.17
N GLY A 332 10.21 -15.77 -18.44
CA GLY A 332 9.82 -16.95 -17.65
C GLY A 332 10.60 -17.13 -16.34
N ARG A 333 11.51 -16.22 -15.98
CA ARG A 333 12.24 -16.20 -14.69
C ARG A 333 12.18 -14.82 -14.01
N CYS A 334 11.01 -14.19 -14.05
CA CYS A 334 10.78 -12.91 -13.37
C CYS A 334 10.84 -13.10 -11.85
N SER A 335 11.50 -12.17 -11.16
CA SER A 335 11.53 -12.09 -9.70
C SER A 335 10.44 -11.13 -9.21
N PRO A 336 9.63 -11.48 -8.19
CA PRO A 336 8.59 -10.60 -7.73
C PRO A 336 9.15 -9.39 -6.96
N ILE A 337 8.41 -8.28 -6.94
CA ILE A 337 8.53 -7.30 -5.84
C ILE A 337 7.62 -7.79 -4.71
N THR A 338 8.20 -8.02 -3.53
CA THR A 338 7.45 -8.47 -2.34
C THR A 338 7.48 -7.40 -1.28
N VAL A 339 6.30 -6.91 -0.89
CA VAL A 339 6.15 -6.03 0.27
C VAL A 339 5.87 -6.87 1.50
N GLN A 340 6.70 -6.74 2.52
CA GLN A 340 6.46 -7.26 3.86
C GLN A 340 5.88 -6.14 4.72
N TRP A 341 4.67 -6.37 5.19
CA TRP A 341 3.99 -5.46 6.09
C TRP A 341 3.13 -6.27 7.04
N TYR A 342 3.00 -5.83 8.28
CA TYR A 342 2.01 -6.35 9.20
C TYR A 342 1.54 -5.25 10.15
N PRO A 343 0.32 -5.38 10.69
CA PRO A 343 -0.19 -4.41 11.64
C PRO A 343 0.70 -4.26 12.87
N GLY A 344 0.99 -3.03 13.25
CA GLY A 344 1.92 -2.70 14.34
C GLY A 344 3.39 -2.95 14.00
N SER A 345 3.75 -3.06 12.71
CA SER A 345 5.15 -3.19 12.28
C SER A 345 6.03 -2.08 12.85
N GLN A 346 7.16 -2.48 13.46
CA GLN A 346 8.20 -1.62 14.03
C GLN A 346 9.53 -1.75 13.28
N ASP A 347 9.59 -2.55 12.21
CA ASP A 347 10.81 -2.79 11.43
C ASP A 347 11.31 -1.47 10.78
N GLY A 348 10.37 -0.57 10.52
CA GLY A 348 10.59 0.65 9.75
C GLY A 348 10.26 0.42 8.28
N THR A 349 10.66 1.39 7.47
CA THR A 349 10.39 1.41 6.03
C THR A 349 11.74 1.45 5.33
N TYR A 350 12.01 0.40 4.55
CA TYR A 350 13.23 0.24 3.76
C TYR A 350 13.11 -0.93 2.77
N TRP A 351 13.98 -0.96 1.76
CA TRP A 351 14.33 -2.15 1.00
C TRP A 351 15.79 -2.56 1.20
N THR A 352 16.11 -3.84 1.04
CA THR A 352 17.50 -4.32 1.00
C THR A 352 17.70 -5.46 0.00
N ASN A 353 18.86 -5.47 -0.64
CA ASN A 353 19.23 -6.51 -1.60
C ASN A 353 19.53 -7.88 -0.96
N ARG A 354 19.57 -7.96 0.38
CA ARG A 354 19.86 -9.22 1.10
C ARG A 354 18.66 -10.16 1.16
N ASP A 355 17.46 -9.62 1.38
CA ASP A 355 16.22 -10.39 1.44
C ASP A 355 15.27 -10.10 0.27
N ASP A 356 15.59 -9.09 -0.54
CA ASP A 356 14.81 -8.59 -1.69
C ASP A 356 13.33 -8.34 -1.34
N LYS A 357 13.10 -7.66 -0.20
CA LYS A 357 11.77 -7.25 0.23
C LYS A 357 11.71 -5.77 0.56
N VAL A 358 10.56 -5.20 0.26
CA VAL A 358 10.16 -3.88 0.73
C VAL A 358 9.51 -4.05 2.10
N HIS A 359 10.12 -3.52 3.13
CA HIS A 359 9.54 -3.47 4.47
C HIS A 359 8.81 -2.15 4.65
N LEU A 360 7.62 -2.19 5.24
CA LEU A 360 6.85 -0.99 5.56
C LEU A 360 6.52 -0.95 7.05
N ALA A 361 6.65 0.25 7.65
CA ALA A 361 6.11 0.56 8.97
C ALA A 361 4.57 0.46 8.98
N ASP A 362 3.97 0.40 10.17
CA ASP A 362 2.54 0.12 10.32
C ASP A 362 1.62 0.99 9.45
N ASN A 363 1.86 2.30 9.40
CA ASN A 363 1.03 3.26 8.67
C ASN A 363 1.50 3.57 7.26
N ASP A 364 2.68 3.12 6.83
CA ASP A 364 3.23 3.50 5.53
C ASP A 364 2.49 2.94 4.31
N PRO A 365 1.75 1.80 4.39
CA PRO A 365 0.80 1.47 3.36
C PRO A 365 -0.33 2.47 3.19
N ASP A 366 -0.58 3.42 4.11
CA ASP A 366 -1.56 4.49 3.89
C ASP A 366 -1.03 5.52 2.85
N SER A 367 0.27 5.53 2.56
CA SER A 367 0.92 6.33 1.51
C SER A 367 1.28 5.48 0.28
N GLY A 368 0.65 5.82 -0.84
CA GLY A 368 1.06 5.31 -2.14
C GLY A 368 2.48 5.72 -2.50
N HIS A 369 2.86 6.97 -2.20
CA HIS A 369 4.20 7.48 -2.48
C HIS A 369 5.29 6.72 -1.74
N THR A 370 5.14 6.51 -0.43
CA THR A 370 6.10 5.73 0.37
C THR A 370 6.19 4.29 -0.11
N THR A 371 5.06 3.65 -0.41
CA THR A 371 5.06 2.29 -0.94
C THR A 371 5.80 2.19 -2.28
N VAL A 372 5.61 3.16 -3.19
CA VAL A 372 6.27 3.15 -4.51
C VAL A 372 7.73 3.57 -4.42
N HIS A 373 8.10 4.50 -3.54
CA HIS A 373 9.48 4.89 -3.27
C HIS A 373 10.31 3.64 -2.96
N GLU A 374 9.86 2.86 -1.99
CA GLU A 374 10.53 1.63 -1.56
C GLU A 374 10.54 0.54 -2.63
N ALA A 375 9.42 0.40 -3.36
CA ALA A 375 9.37 -0.46 -4.53
C ALA A 375 10.32 0.02 -5.64
N GLY A 376 10.65 1.32 -5.69
CA GLY A 376 11.64 1.94 -6.55
C GLY A 376 13.06 1.46 -6.24
N HIS A 377 13.42 1.30 -4.97
CA HIS A 377 14.67 0.64 -4.59
C HIS A 377 14.72 -0.81 -5.08
N SER A 378 13.64 -1.58 -4.87
CA SER A 378 13.55 -2.95 -5.41
C SER A 378 13.66 -2.97 -6.95
N LEU A 379 13.01 -2.02 -7.63
CA LEU A 379 13.09 -1.87 -9.08
C LEU A 379 14.53 -1.56 -9.53
N MET A 380 15.25 -0.66 -8.86
CA MET A 380 16.67 -0.40 -9.13
C MET A 380 17.52 -1.65 -8.90
N GLY A 381 17.29 -2.40 -7.83
CA GLY A 381 17.96 -3.68 -7.57
C GLY A 381 17.75 -4.68 -8.72
N LYS A 382 16.52 -4.75 -9.27
CA LYS A 382 16.21 -5.59 -10.43
C LYS A 382 16.85 -5.06 -11.72
N LEU A 383 16.87 -3.74 -11.94
CA LEU A 383 17.58 -3.12 -13.07
C LEU A 383 19.06 -3.49 -13.04
N TYR A 384 19.68 -3.50 -11.87
CA TYR A 384 21.09 -3.85 -11.69
C TYR A 384 21.38 -5.36 -11.54
N ASN A 385 20.39 -6.23 -11.73
CA ASN A 385 20.51 -7.68 -11.54
C ASN A 385 21.07 -8.04 -10.16
N GLY A 386 20.43 -7.52 -9.12
CA GLY A 386 20.72 -7.76 -7.70
C GLY A 386 21.90 -6.96 -7.13
N TRP A 387 22.64 -6.22 -7.96
CA TRP A 387 23.70 -5.34 -7.47
C TRP A 387 23.11 -4.06 -6.86
N TRP A 388 23.73 -3.57 -5.79
CA TRP A 388 23.33 -2.35 -5.11
C TRP A 388 24.55 -1.44 -4.88
N PRO A 389 24.42 -0.11 -5.08
CA PRO A 389 25.48 0.84 -4.79
C PRO A 389 25.93 0.79 -3.33
N TYR A 390 27.21 1.06 -3.08
CA TYR A 390 27.69 1.33 -1.72
C TYR A 390 27.24 2.73 -1.26
N VAL A 391 26.13 2.78 -0.53
CA VAL A 391 25.54 4.03 -0.04
C VAL A 391 26.25 4.51 1.24
N THR A 392 26.67 5.77 1.26
CA THR A 392 27.34 6.39 2.43
C THR A 392 26.55 7.57 2.98
N ASN A 393 26.70 7.87 4.27
CA ASN A 393 26.15 9.07 4.93
C ASN A 393 24.65 9.36 4.69
N CYS A 394 23.84 8.31 4.51
CA CYS A 394 22.39 8.44 4.27
C CYS A 394 21.56 8.43 5.57
N SER A 395 22.23 8.47 6.73
CA SER A 395 21.59 8.51 8.05
C SER A 395 22.24 9.61 8.89
N PRO A 396 21.48 10.52 9.52
CA PRO A 396 20.01 10.65 9.43
C PRO A 396 19.54 10.95 8.00
N HIS A 397 18.40 10.37 7.60
CA HIS A 397 17.84 10.49 6.26
C HIS A 397 17.01 11.76 6.11
N TYR A 398 17.19 12.48 5.00
CA TYR A 398 16.46 13.70 4.67
C TYR A 398 16.31 13.86 3.15
N VAL A 399 15.07 13.98 2.67
CA VAL A 399 14.79 14.22 1.25
C VAL A 399 15.30 15.56 0.72
N ASN A 400 15.35 16.58 1.58
CA ASN A 400 15.65 17.96 1.20
C ASN A 400 17.04 18.45 1.62
N ARG A 401 17.88 17.59 2.18
CA ARG A 401 19.24 17.96 2.63
C ARG A 401 20.31 17.16 1.92
N THR A 402 21.51 17.71 1.91
CA THR A 402 22.68 17.03 1.38
C THR A 402 23.12 15.93 2.33
N SER A 403 23.32 14.74 1.77
CA SER A 403 23.80 13.54 2.47
C SER A 403 25.12 13.06 1.84
N SER A 404 25.04 12.37 0.71
CA SER A 404 26.17 11.99 -0.14
C SER A 404 25.68 11.82 -1.56
N THR A 405 26.57 11.78 -2.54
CA THR A 405 26.19 11.55 -3.95
C THR A 405 25.65 10.14 -4.20
N THR A 406 26.02 9.15 -3.38
CA THR A 406 25.47 7.79 -3.49
C THR A 406 24.08 7.70 -2.86
N CYS A 407 23.84 8.37 -1.73
CA CYS A 407 22.51 8.50 -1.13
C CYS A 407 21.57 9.32 -2.03
N GLY A 408 22.01 10.51 -2.48
CA GLY A 408 21.22 11.34 -3.39
C GLY A 408 20.81 10.61 -4.67
N TRP A 409 21.65 9.69 -5.16
CA TRP A 409 21.33 8.82 -6.30
C TRP A 409 20.29 7.74 -5.98
N THR A 410 20.51 6.93 -4.94
CA THR A 410 19.61 5.80 -4.64
C THR A 410 18.24 6.27 -4.17
N GLU A 411 18.20 7.25 -3.28
CA GLU A 411 16.96 7.83 -2.75
C GLU A 411 16.28 8.70 -3.81
N GLY A 412 17.06 9.52 -4.54
CA GLY A 412 16.52 10.36 -5.61
C GLY A 412 15.90 9.56 -6.76
N PHE A 413 16.44 8.39 -7.07
CA PHE A 413 15.81 7.47 -8.02
C PHE A 413 14.49 6.92 -7.49
N ALA A 414 14.42 6.51 -6.24
CA ALA A 414 13.20 6.00 -5.61
C ALA A 414 12.09 7.07 -5.55
N ASP A 415 12.43 8.30 -5.18
CA ASP A 415 11.52 9.44 -5.26
C ASP A 415 11.06 9.72 -6.69
N ALA A 416 11.98 9.69 -7.66
CA ALA A 416 11.62 9.86 -9.07
C ALA A 416 10.68 8.76 -9.58
N VAL A 417 10.84 7.51 -9.12
CA VAL A 417 9.92 6.40 -9.43
C VAL A 417 8.52 6.70 -8.88
N ALA A 418 8.40 7.20 -7.64
CA ALA A 418 7.13 7.61 -7.06
C ALA A 418 6.49 8.78 -7.84
N PHE A 419 7.26 9.83 -8.12
CA PHE A 419 6.82 11.00 -8.89
C PHE A 419 6.38 10.63 -10.31
N HIS A 420 7.12 9.74 -10.96
CA HIS A 420 6.71 9.22 -12.25
C HIS A 420 5.41 8.43 -12.14
N THR A 421 5.25 7.57 -11.14
CA THR A 421 4.05 6.73 -10.99
C THR A 421 2.79 7.56 -10.71
N PHE A 422 2.88 8.58 -9.85
CA PHE A 422 1.74 9.41 -9.44
C PHE A 422 1.55 10.69 -10.26
N LYS A 423 2.51 11.00 -11.15
CA LYS A 423 2.52 12.19 -12.02
C LYS A 423 2.45 13.50 -11.23
N ASP A 424 3.17 13.55 -10.12
CA ASP A 424 3.38 14.74 -9.29
C ASP A 424 4.83 14.79 -8.75
N THR A 425 5.14 15.74 -7.86
CA THR A 425 6.45 15.87 -7.19
C THR A 425 6.28 16.08 -5.69
N VAL A 426 5.24 15.46 -5.10
CA VAL A 426 4.92 15.62 -3.67
C VAL A 426 5.20 14.30 -2.97
N MET A 427 6.18 14.29 -2.08
CA MET A 427 6.38 13.14 -1.23
C MET A 427 5.35 13.16 -0.08
N THR A 428 4.62 12.07 0.08
CA THR A 428 3.61 11.89 1.14
C THR A 428 4.02 10.71 2.00
N TRP A 429 3.90 10.82 3.33
CA TRP A 429 4.23 9.74 4.28
C TRP A 429 2.96 9.08 4.87
N GLY A 430 3.09 7.89 5.44
CA GLY A 430 1.96 7.13 6.00
C GLY A 430 1.17 7.85 7.11
N ASN A 431 1.76 8.86 7.75
CA ASN A 431 1.12 9.68 8.78
C ASN A 431 0.31 10.86 8.21
N GLY A 432 0.26 11.03 6.89
CA GLY A 432 -0.44 12.13 6.22
C GLY A 432 0.37 13.42 6.09
N SER A 433 1.58 13.49 6.64
CA SER A 433 2.51 14.58 6.33
C SER A 433 2.94 14.49 4.86
N SER A 434 3.23 15.64 4.26
CA SER A 434 3.68 15.73 2.87
C SER A 434 4.63 16.90 2.67
N MET A 435 5.48 16.81 1.65
CA MET A 435 6.42 17.84 1.25
C MET A 435 6.45 17.92 -0.27
N SER A 436 6.24 19.12 -0.81
CA SER A 436 6.54 19.35 -2.23
C SER A 436 8.04 19.35 -2.43
N LEU A 437 8.53 18.48 -3.31
CA LEU A 437 9.93 18.46 -3.73
C LEU A 437 10.14 19.18 -5.07
N ALA A 438 9.09 19.77 -5.67
CA ALA A 438 9.22 20.67 -6.81
C ALA A 438 10.27 21.75 -6.49
N ASN A 439 11.31 21.85 -7.31
CA ASN A 439 12.40 22.76 -7.03
C ASN A 439 13.07 23.30 -8.29
N ASP A 440 13.67 24.47 -8.11
CA ASP A 440 14.53 25.16 -9.06
C ASP A 440 15.71 25.82 -8.31
N ARG A 441 16.49 26.65 -9.01
CA ARG A 441 17.65 27.36 -8.44
C ARG A 441 17.31 28.35 -7.34
N THR A 442 16.06 28.81 -7.28
CA THR A 442 15.59 29.83 -6.34
C THR A 442 14.92 29.21 -5.10
N THR A 443 14.59 27.91 -5.18
CA THR A 443 13.89 27.18 -4.13
C THR A 443 14.73 27.13 -2.86
N ARG A 444 14.20 27.71 -1.79
CA ARG A 444 14.84 27.73 -0.47
C ARG A 444 14.48 26.48 0.33
N GLY A 445 15.39 26.04 1.18
CA GLY A 445 15.15 24.89 2.08
C GLY A 445 15.35 23.52 1.41
N ILE A 446 15.86 23.48 0.18
CA ILE A 446 16.39 22.28 -0.47
C ILE A 446 17.86 22.55 -0.80
N ASP A 447 18.74 21.73 -0.25
CA ASP A 447 20.18 21.86 -0.44
C ASP A 447 20.58 21.70 -1.92
N TRP A 448 21.78 22.17 -2.25
CA TRP A 448 22.25 22.21 -3.64
C TRP A 448 23.03 20.94 -4.01
N GLY A 449 23.02 20.62 -5.30
CA GLY A 449 23.84 19.56 -5.88
C GLY A 449 23.21 18.16 -5.82
N ASP A 450 23.93 17.20 -6.41
CA ASP A 450 23.49 15.81 -6.60
C ASP A 450 23.67 14.92 -5.37
N ALA A 451 24.14 15.49 -4.26
CA ALA A 451 24.14 14.84 -2.96
C ALA A 451 22.83 15.05 -2.18
N CYS A 452 21.87 15.80 -2.74
CA CYS A 452 20.52 15.99 -2.21
C CYS A 452 19.51 15.22 -3.08
N GLU A 453 18.78 14.30 -2.46
CA GLU A 453 17.76 13.44 -3.07
C GLU A 453 16.73 14.22 -3.90
N ALA A 454 16.12 15.26 -3.34
CA ALA A 454 15.09 16.06 -4.05
C ALA A 454 15.61 16.65 -5.37
N ARG A 455 16.89 17.05 -5.43
CA ARG A 455 17.50 17.60 -6.66
C ARG A 455 17.66 16.52 -7.72
N VAL A 456 18.14 15.33 -7.32
CA VAL A 456 18.27 14.19 -8.23
C VAL A 456 16.90 13.72 -8.72
N ALA A 457 15.92 13.58 -7.81
CA ALA A 457 14.60 13.08 -8.12
C ALA A 457 13.87 13.92 -9.18
N THR A 458 13.81 15.23 -8.95
CA THR A 458 13.15 16.15 -9.89
C THR A 458 13.94 16.32 -11.19
N ALA A 459 15.28 16.33 -11.14
CA ALA A 459 16.10 16.34 -12.35
C ALA A 459 15.86 15.07 -13.19
N LEU A 460 15.72 13.88 -12.59
CA LEU A 460 15.38 12.65 -13.30
C LEU A 460 14.02 12.74 -13.99
N VAL A 461 12.99 13.20 -13.29
CA VAL A 461 11.63 13.38 -13.86
C VAL A 461 11.65 14.35 -15.05
N ASP A 462 12.40 15.45 -14.95
CA ASP A 462 12.55 16.42 -16.04
C ASP A 462 13.36 15.87 -17.21
N LEU A 463 14.45 15.12 -16.96
CA LEU A 463 15.20 14.44 -18.01
C LEU A 463 14.30 13.45 -18.78
N TRP A 464 13.57 12.62 -18.04
CA TRP A 464 12.68 11.61 -18.62
C TRP A 464 11.59 12.23 -19.48
N SER A 465 10.96 13.30 -18.99
CA SER A 465 9.83 13.94 -19.67
C SER A 465 10.25 14.88 -20.81
N GLN A 466 11.39 15.58 -20.71
CA GLN A 466 11.75 16.66 -21.63
C GLN A 466 12.76 16.27 -22.71
N VAL A 467 13.62 15.27 -22.46
CA VAL A 467 14.70 14.90 -23.39
C VAL A 467 14.81 13.41 -23.70
N ASP A 468 14.36 12.52 -22.81
CA ASP A 468 14.48 11.07 -23.06
C ASP A 468 13.30 10.48 -23.85
N GLY A 469 12.15 11.16 -23.84
CA GLY A 469 10.90 10.68 -24.43
C GLY A 469 10.22 9.62 -23.55
N GLY A 470 10.33 9.76 -22.23
CA GLY A 470 9.92 8.80 -21.21
C GLY A 470 11.11 8.07 -20.58
N TRP A 471 10.88 7.43 -19.44
CA TRP A 471 11.94 6.77 -18.67
C TRP A 471 12.32 5.37 -19.17
N THR A 472 11.60 4.79 -20.13
CA THR A 472 11.88 3.44 -20.66
C THR A 472 13.30 3.31 -21.23
N LYS A 473 13.80 4.34 -21.92
CA LYS A 473 15.17 4.32 -22.44
C LYS A 473 16.21 4.36 -21.32
N SER A 474 15.96 5.18 -20.30
CA SER A 474 16.81 5.27 -19.10
C SER A 474 16.83 3.94 -18.36
N ASN A 475 15.67 3.30 -18.14
CA ASN A 475 15.59 1.98 -17.52
C ASN A 475 16.25 0.89 -18.39
N THR A 476 16.14 0.98 -19.72
CA THR A 476 16.86 0.06 -20.63
C THR A 476 18.37 0.20 -20.48
N MET A 477 18.89 1.41 -20.35
CA MET A 477 20.31 1.66 -20.08
C MET A 477 20.70 1.16 -18.68
N MET A 478 19.93 1.48 -17.64
CA MET A 478 20.19 1.03 -16.27
C MET A 478 20.10 -0.51 -16.13
N SER A 479 19.40 -1.19 -17.05
CA SER A 479 19.38 -2.65 -17.12
C SER A 479 20.71 -3.27 -17.58
N ARG A 480 21.62 -2.45 -18.11
CA ARG A 480 22.92 -2.86 -18.69
C ARG A 480 24.10 -2.26 -17.93
N GLU A 481 23.95 -1.02 -17.48
CA GLU A 481 24.96 -0.29 -16.72
C GLU A 481 24.52 -0.10 -15.27
N ARG A 482 25.46 -0.29 -14.34
CA ARG A 482 25.23 -0.19 -12.90
C ARG A 482 25.83 1.11 -12.39
N GLN A 483 24.99 2.05 -11.95
CA GLN A 483 25.48 3.34 -11.46
C GLN A 483 25.55 3.42 -9.95
N SER A 484 26.67 3.92 -9.45
CA SER A 484 26.85 4.27 -8.04
C SER A 484 26.41 5.69 -7.71
N THR A 485 26.38 6.59 -8.70
CA THR A 485 26.05 8.02 -8.50
C THR A 485 25.27 8.61 -9.68
N PHE A 486 24.59 9.72 -9.45
CA PHE A 486 23.92 10.47 -10.53
C PHE A 486 24.91 11.06 -11.54
N ARG A 487 26.14 11.39 -11.11
CA ARG A 487 27.21 11.86 -12.00
C ARG A 487 27.61 10.81 -13.03
N GLU A 488 27.77 9.56 -12.59
CA GLU A 488 28.08 8.42 -13.47
C GLU A 488 26.95 8.17 -14.47
N TYR A 489 25.70 8.12 -13.98
CA TYR A 489 24.51 8.07 -14.82
C TYR A 489 24.54 9.15 -15.91
N PHE A 490 24.80 10.41 -15.52
CA PHE A 490 24.65 11.53 -16.44
C PHE A 490 25.80 11.70 -17.45
N LEU A 491 27.04 11.58 -16.97
CA LEU A 491 28.23 11.89 -17.76
C LEU A 491 28.77 10.69 -18.54
N THR A 492 28.59 9.46 -18.03
CA THR A 492 29.17 8.26 -18.62
C THR A 492 28.12 7.49 -19.40
N ASP A 493 27.03 7.09 -18.74
CA ASP A 493 26.18 6.04 -19.30
C ASP A 493 25.10 6.59 -20.23
N ARG A 494 24.46 7.71 -19.86
CA ARG A 494 23.50 8.38 -20.75
C ARG A 494 24.04 8.60 -22.17
N PRO A 495 25.20 9.26 -22.39
CA PRO A 495 25.70 9.49 -23.74
C PRO A 495 26.13 8.20 -24.45
N ALA A 496 26.63 7.20 -23.72
CA ALA A 496 26.98 5.89 -24.29
C ALA A 496 25.75 5.15 -24.87
N TYR A 497 24.56 5.47 -24.37
CA TYR A 497 23.28 4.89 -24.82
C TYR A 497 22.42 5.86 -25.63
N GLY A 498 22.99 6.98 -26.12
CA GLY A 498 22.31 7.93 -26.99
C GLY A 498 21.20 8.73 -26.30
N LEU A 499 21.20 8.82 -24.96
CA LEU A 499 20.37 9.76 -24.20
C LEU A 499 21.02 11.16 -24.23
N ASP A 500 20.20 12.21 -24.19
CA ASP A 500 20.69 13.58 -24.24
C ASP A 500 21.50 13.91 -22.98
N SER A 501 22.77 14.30 -23.18
CA SER A 501 23.68 14.87 -22.18
C SER A 501 24.30 16.21 -22.67
N GLY A 502 23.70 16.81 -23.71
CA GLY A 502 24.09 18.07 -24.31
C GLY A 502 23.55 19.29 -23.55
N ALA A 503 23.51 20.45 -24.22
CA ALA A 503 23.16 21.72 -23.59
C ALA A 503 21.77 21.72 -22.94
N LYS A 504 20.77 21.08 -23.57
CA LYS A 504 19.39 21.02 -23.05
C LYS A 504 19.32 20.20 -21.76
N ALA A 505 19.86 18.98 -21.75
CA ALA A 505 19.92 18.13 -20.56
C ALA A 505 20.75 18.76 -19.43
N ARG A 506 21.88 19.41 -19.75
CA ARG A 506 22.68 20.15 -18.76
C ARG A 506 21.95 21.35 -18.16
N ASN A 507 21.11 22.03 -18.94
CA ASN A 507 20.28 23.12 -18.44
C ASN A 507 19.20 22.62 -17.45
N ILE A 508 18.66 21.42 -17.65
CA ILE A 508 17.77 20.77 -16.67
C ILE A 508 18.51 20.58 -15.34
N LEU A 509 19.68 19.94 -15.37
CA LEU A 509 20.50 19.76 -14.15
C LEU A 509 20.83 21.09 -13.48
N TYR A 510 21.24 22.08 -14.27
CA TYR A 510 21.56 23.42 -13.77
C TYR A 510 20.36 24.09 -13.08
N ASN A 511 19.15 23.92 -13.62
CA ASN A 511 17.92 24.40 -13.00
C ASN A 511 17.65 23.74 -11.64
N HIS A 512 18.07 22.48 -11.45
CA HIS A 512 18.05 21.78 -10.17
C HIS A 512 19.34 21.95 -9.35
N THR A 513 20.19 22.95 -9.66
CA THR A 513 21.45 23.23 -8.95
C THR A 513 22.51 22.12 -9.03
N ILE A 514 22.39 21.20 -9.99
CA ILE A 514 23.39 20.16 -10.28
C ILE A 514 24.29 20.65 -11.42
N GLN A 515 25.62 20.58 -11.23
CA GLN A 515 26.60 21.08 -12.21
C GLN A 515 27.72 20.05 -12.39
N TYR A 516 27.98 19.68 -13.65
CA TYR A 516 28.91 18.60 -14.02
C TYR A 516 29.93 18.96 -15.08
#